data_AF-A0A841EHS9-F1
#
_entry.id   AF-A0A841EHS9-F1
#
_cell.length_a   1.000
_cell.length_b   1.000
_cell.length_c   1.000
_cell.angle_alpha   90.00
_cell.angle_beta   90.00
_cell.angle_gamma   90.00
#
_symmetry.space_group_name_H-M   'P 1'
#
loop_
_entity.id
_entity.type
_entity.pdbx_description
1 polymer ?
#
loop_
_entity_poly.entity_id
_entity_poly.type
_entity_poly.pdbx_seq_one_letter_code
_entity_poly.pdbx_strand_id
1 'polypeptide(L)'
;MRATSVPRRFEAEDLFRDPAFSHPVISPDGAWLAYLAPAGGRKNVWVRGIDQEHEEARCVTHDSRRGILTFFWCDDPRWLLYLQDTDGNEDWHLFRVDLEHPEAAPQDLTPLEPGSRVFSAEPMPSRPGTVLATMNQRPARLDMFLIDVGSGEITLLHEQTEAGVDLLLDRDGEPAFVSRVTEDGSTEFCTIDPDSGQQRLLLRAGGAEQPVGVEVQRSTPDGTGLILSLYLEGDDLQLVRIDRETAEVSVLAAVPGRSLDIMSVLAPGVLPPTLFTDRATGEILAARFTGPRPHIEVVDPRFAEVHAALAALSDGVLDSLSSDTSGTRWVATFLHDREPEAWLYNHATGRSRRLFQPYQHLDTAHLAPMEPIRLLARDGLPLHGYLTLPVGIPARKLPLALVVHGGPWAHDSWGFSAQVQFLADRGHAVLQVNFRGSSGYGRRHTLAARGEFAGAMHTDLLDAVDWAVDRGIADPDRVGIIGGSYGGYAALVGAAFTPERFAAAVDLVGIADLSSFLRSFPPVSRPYIASGWLAYVGDPDDPAQEADMLARSPMSRVEAITTPLLIAHGANDARVRREESDRIVTSLRDRGVPVEYLLVQDEGHGFGNPENEIRLQRAIATHLAQHLA
;
A
#
# COMPACT_ATOMS: atom_id res chain seq x y z
N MET A 1 -20.87 -32.68 -24.43
CA MET A 1 -21.11 -31.29 -24.00
C MET A 1 -21.65 -31.32 -22.59
N ARG A 2 -20.81 -31.09 -21.57
CA ARG A 2 -21.33 -30.79 -20.23
C ARG A 2 -21.85 -29.37 -20.30
N ALA A 3 -23.14 -29.17 -20.03
CA ALA A 3 -23.70 -27.84 -19.85
C ALA A 3 -22.91 -27.18 -18.71
N THR A 4 -22.09 -26.19 -19.02
CA THR A 4 -21.47 -25.31 -18.03
C THR A 4 -22.61 -24.52 -17.41
N SER A 5 -23.06 -24.94 -16.24
CA SER A 5 -23.97 -24.15 -15.42
C SER A 5 -23.32 -22.79 -15.19
N VAL A 6 -24.06 -21.71 -15.42
CA VAL A 6 -23.63 -20.37 -15.05
C VAL A 6 -23.26 -20.41 -13.55
N PRO A 7 -22.05 -19.99 -13.16
CA PRO A 7 -21.65 -19.92 -11.76
C PRO A 7 -22.69 -19.20 -10.91
N ARG A 8 -22.88 -19.65 -9.65
CA ARG A 8 -23.63 -18.85 -8.68
C ARG A 8 -22.89 -17.52 -8.51
N ARG A 9 -23.61 -16.39 -8.62
CA ARG A 9 -23.04 -15.08 -8.30
C ARG A 9 -22.54 -15.03 -6.86
N PHE A 10 -21.44 -14.33 -6.65
CA PHE A 10 -20.92 -14.07 -5.31
C PHE A 10 -21.82 -13.07 -4.56
N GLU A 11 -22.12 -13.40 -3.30
CA GLU A 11 -22.59 -12.39 -2.35
C GLU A 11 -21.40 -11.53 -1.93
N ALA A 12 -21.66 -10.30 -1.47
CA ALA A 12 -20.59 -9.42 -0.99
C ALA A 12 -19.82 -10.07 0.18
N GLU A 13 -20.51 -10.77 1.07
CA GLU A 13 -19.92 -11.54 2.17
C GLU A 13 -18.90 -12.57 1.69
N ASP A 14 -19.06 -13.14 0.49
CA ASP A 14 -18.13 -14.15 -0.01
C ASP A 14 -16.73 -13.54 -0.26
N LEU A 15 -16.64 -12.26 -0.63
CA LEU A 15 -15.38 -11.62 -1.03
C LEU A 15 -14.83 -10.64 0.01
N PHE A 16 -15.70 -10.00 0.80
CA PHE A 16 -15.32 -8.88 1.69
C PHE A 16 -15.38 -9.20 3.18
N ARG A 17 -15.79 -10.42 3.56
CA ARG A 17 -15.55 -10.88 4.93
C ARG A 17 -14.06 -11.10 5.16
N ASP A 18 -13.66 -11.09 6.43
CA ASP A 18 -12.29 -11.45 6.80
C ASP A 18 -11.91 -12.84 6.22
N PRO A 19 -10.71 -12.97 5.63
CA PRO A 19 -10.24 -14.26 5.14
C PRO A 19 -10.13 -15.27 6.28
N ALA A 20 -10.22 -16.56 5.96
CA ALA A 20 -10.07 -17.61 6.96
C ALA A 20 -8.70 -17.54 7.64
N PHE A 21 -7.66 -17.25 6.86
CA PHE A 21 -6.28 -17.14 7.31
C PHE A 21 -5.51 -16.11 6.48
N SER A 22 -4.63 -15.33 7.09
CA SER A 22 -3.73 -14.42 6.37
C SER A 22 -2.47 -14.10 7.18
N HIS A 23 -1.47 -13.49 6.54
CA HIS A 23 -0.25 -12.98 7.19
C HIS A 23 0.47 -14.02 8.07
N PRO A 24 0.82 -15.21 7.57
CA PRO A 24 1.55 -16.19 8.37
C PRO A 24 3.02 -15.79 8.57
N VAL A 25 3.50 -15.84 9.81
CA VAL A 25 4.86 -15.48 10.20
C VAL A 25 5.41 -16.53 11.17
N ILE A 26 6.59 -17.06 10.87
CA ILE A 26 7.27 -18.04 11.73
C ILE A 26 8.04 -17.34 12.86
N SER A 27 8.11 -17.94 14.05
CA SER A 27 8.90 -17.42 15.18
C SER A 27 10.41 -17.51 14.93
N PRO A 28 11.23 -16.70 15.64
CA PRO A 28 12.69 -16.70 15.48
C PRO A 28 13.36 -18.07 15.70
N ASP A 29 12.81 -18.88 16.61
CA ASP A 29 13.28 -20.23 16.93
C ASP A 29 12.74 -21.32 15.98
N GLY A 30 11.85 -20.95 15.05
CA GLY A 30 11.25 -21.86 14.08
C GLY A 30 10.22 -22.84 14.66
N ALA A 31 9.83 -22.69 15.94
CA ALA A 31 8.94 -23.61 16.63
C ALA A 31 7.45 -23.25 16.47
N TRP A 32 7.13 -21.98 16.25
CA TRP A 32 5.77 -21.45 16.24
C TRP A 32 5.42 -20.78 14.92
N LEU A 33 4.13 -20.84 14.58
CA LEU A 33 3.52 -20.08 13.50
C LEU A 33 2.48 -19.15 14.11
N ALA A 34 2.58 -17.86 13.81
CA ALA A 34 1.53 -16.88 14.06
C ALA A 34 0.86 -16.48 12.74
N TYR A 35 -0.43 -16.18 12.76
CA TYR A 35 -1.20 -15.71 11.60
C TYR A 35 -2.46 -14.97 12.06
N LEU A 36 -3.08 -14.22 11.15
CA LEU A 36 -4.39 -13.60 11.39
C LEU A 36 -5.52 -14.55 10.99
N ALA A 37 -6.51 -14.73 11.86
CA ALA A 37 -7.74 -15.44 11.57
C ALA A 37 -8.94 -14.84 12.36
N PRO A 38 -10.18 -15.03 11.90
CA PRO A 38 -11.35 -14.45 12.56
C PRO A 38 -11.58 -15.01 13.99
N ALA A 39 -11.76 -14.10 14.95
CA ALA A 39 -12.24 -14.39 16.30
C ALA A 39 -13.11 -13.21 16.77
N GLY A 40 -14.28 -13.48 17.36
CA GLY A 40 -15.17 -12.41 17.84
C GLY A 40 -15.69 -11.46 16.74
N GLY A 41 -15.72 -11.90 15.48
CA GLY A 41 -16.18 -11.08 14.34
C GLY A 41 -15.12 -10.17 13.73
N ARG A 42 -13.85 -10.30 14.14
CA ARG A 42 -12.69 -9.54 13.64
C ARG A 42 -11.48 -10.43 13.45
N LYS A 43 -10.51 -10.01 12.62
CA LYS A 43 -9.18 -10.62 12.60
C LYS A 43 -8.46 -10.43 13.93
N ASN A 44 -7.97 -11.54 14.47
CA ASN A 44 -7.11 -11.58 15.63
C ASN A 44 -5.87 -12.43 15.33
N VAL A 45 -4.83 -12.28 16.14
CA VAL A 45 -3.61 -13.07 16.04
C VAL A 45 -3.85 -14.44 16.68
N TRP A 46 -3.54 -15.48 15.93
CA TRP A 46 -3.55 -16.87 16.37
C TRP A 46 -2.15 -17.45 16.33
N VAL A 47 -1.84 -18.34 17.27
CA VAL A 47 -0.54 -18.99 17.38
C VAL A 47 -0.72 -20.50 17.55
N ARG A 48 0.10 -21.27 16.83
CA ARG A 48 0.23 -22.73 17.01
C ARG A 48 1.67 -23.18 16.79
N GLY A 49 1.99 -24.39 17.21
CA GLY A 49 3.23 -25.06 16.83
C GLY A 49 3.32 -25.20 15.31
N ILE A 50 4.54 -25.15 14.77
CA ILE A 50 4.80 -25.12 13.33
C ILE A 50 4.23 -26.34 12.58
N ASP A 51 4.21 -27.50 13.24
CA ASP A 51 3.70 -28.77 12.71
C ASP A 51 2.25 -29.08 13.12
N GLN A 52 1.62 -28.21 13.92
CA GLN A 52 0.22 -28.35 14.34
C GLN A 52 -0.75 -27.86 13.27
N GLU A 53 -2.03 -28.16 13.45
CA GLU A 53 -3.12 -27.61 12.63
C GLU A 53 -3.92 -26.51 13.36
N HIS A 54 -4.87 -25.88 12.68
CA HIS A 54 -5.61 -24.74 13.23
C HIS A 54 -6.44 -25.10 14.47
N GLU A 55 -6.93 -26.33 14.55
CA GLU A 55 -7.72 -26.83 15.68
C GLU A 55 -6.92 -26.85 17.00
N GLU A 56 -5.59 -26.83 16.92
CA GLU A 56 -4.67 -26.77 18.07
C GLU A 56 -4.19 -25.34 18.35
N ALA A 57 -4.60 -24.36 17.53
CA ALA A 57 -4.18 -22.98 17.68
C ALA A 57 -4.90 -22.27 18.82
N ARG A 58 -4.21 -21.30 19.41
CA ARG A 58 -4.75 -20.37 20.40
C ARG A 58 -4.90 -18.98 19.79
N CYS A 59 -6.04 -18.34 20.03
CA CYS A 59 -6.22 -16.91 19.79
C CYS A 59 -5.51 -16.16 20.92
N VAL A 60 -4.59 -15.24 20.58
CA VAL A 60 -3.74 -14.54 21.57
C VAL A 60 -4.00 -13.04 21.64
N THR A 61 -4.96 -12.57 20.84
CA THR A 61 -5.52 -11.21 20.91
C THR A 61 -7.04 -11.30 20.87
N HIS A 62 -7.71 -10.22 21.31
CA HIS A 62 -9.17 -10.17 21.42
C HIS A 62 -9.74 -8.82 20.93
N ASP A 63 -9.19 -8.25 19.86
CA ASP A 63 -9.76 -7.07 19.22
C ASP A 63 -11.15 -7.41 18.67
N SER A 64 -12.14 -6.62 19.05
CA SER A 64 -13.52 -6.73 18.59
C SER A 64 -14.00 -5.47 17.88
N ARG A 65 -13.08 -4.54 17.59
CA ARG A 65 -13.41 -3.21 17.09
C ARG A 65 -13.07 -3.07 15.61
N ARG A 66 -11.79 -3.22 15.24
CA ARG A 66 -11.30 -2.99 13.87
C ARG A 66 -10.67 -4.21 13.19
N GLY A 67 -10.23 -5.17 14.00
CA GLY A 67 -9.38 -6.27 13.56
C GLY A 67 -7.93 -5.85 13.39
N ILE A 68 -7.02 -6.76 13.71
CA ILE A 68 -5.58 -6.51 13.59
C ILE A 68 -5.15 -6.69 12.14
N LEU A 69 -4.32 -5.77 11.65
CA LEU A 69 -3.77 -5.80 10.28
C LEU A 69 -2.31 -6.23 10.25
N THR A 70 -1.49 -5.73 11.19
CA THR A 70 -0.04 -5.95 11.20
C THR A 70 0.40 -6.45 12.56
N PHE A 71 1.17 -7.53 12.57
CA PHE A 71 1.83 -8.06 13.75
C PHE A 71 3.20 -8.64 13.38
N PHE A 72 4.10 -8.75 14.35
CA PHE A 72 5.41 -9.35 14.17
C PHE A 72 5.94 -9.97 15.47
N TRP A 73 6.93 -10.85 15.32
CA TRP A 73 7.63 -11.46 16.45
C TRP A 73 8.71 -10.53 16.98
N CYS A 74 8.86 -10.48 18.30
CA CYS A 74 10.12 -10.08 18.92
C CYS A 74 11.16 -11.20 18.73
N ASP A 75 12.45 -10.90 18.90
CA ASP A 75 13.52 -11.91 18.88
C ASP A 75 13.35 -12.96 19.99
N ASP A 76 12.73 -12.56 21.11
CA ASP A 76 12.26 -13.49 22.13
C ASP A 76 10.89 -14.07 21.71
N PRO A 77 10.79 -15.39 21.43
CA PRO A 77 9.57 -16.03 20.94
C PRO A 77 8.44 -16.08 21.98
N ARG A 78 8.63 -15.54 23.18
CA ARG A 78 7.54 -15.28 24.13
C ARG A 78 6.65 -14.11 23.69
N TRP A 79 7.18 -13.13 22.98
CA TRP A 79 6.48 -11.88 22.71
C TRP A 79 6.05 -11.74 21.26
N LEU A 80 4.78 -11.38 21.08
CA LEU A 80 4.22 -10.90 19.83
C LEU A 80 3.85 -9.42 19.98
N LEU A 81 4.07 -8.66 18.91
CA LEU A 81 3.79 -7.25 18.83
C LEU A 81 2.80 -6.99 17.70
N TYR A 82 1.90 -6.04 17.88
CA TYR A 82 0.99 -5.62 16.82
C TYR A 82 0.71 -4.13 16.90
N LEU A 83 0.34 -3.55 15.75
CA LEU A 83 -0.10 -2.16 15.67
C LEU A 83 -1.62 -2.12 15.61
N GLN A 84 -2.22 -1.20 16.35
CA GLN A 84 -3.67 -0.96 16.30
C GLN A 84 -3.98 0.52 16.47
N ASP A 85 -4.91 1.03 15.66
CA ASP A 85 -5.47 2.38 15.77
C ASP A 85 -6.92 2.31 16.30
N THR A 86 -7.61 3.46 16.33
CA THR A 86 -9.03 3.51 16.72
C THR A 86 -9.87 4.07 15.59
N ASP A 87 -10.84 3.30 15.10
CA ASP A 87 -11.85 3.73 14.11
C ASP A 87 -11.27 4.34 12.82
N GLY A 88 -10.05 3.99 12.42
CA GLY A 88 -9.46 4.55 11.20
C GLY A 88 -8.76 5.88 11.36
N ASN A 89 -8.57 6.38 12.57
CA ASN A 89 -7.88 7.65 12.81
C ASN A 89 -6.38 7.62 12.46
N GLU A 90 -5.81 6.42 12.21
CA GLU A 90 -4.39 6.19 11.96
C GLU A 90 -3.46 6.61 13.12
N ASP A 91 -4.01 6.81 14.32
CA ASP A 91 -3.23 7.00 15.54
C ASP A 91 -2.78 5.63 16.06
N TRP A 92 -1.81 5.04 15.38
CA TRP A 92 -1.30 3.69 15.66
C TRP A 92 -0.53 3.63 16.98
N HIS A 93 -0.87 2.64 17.81
CA HIS A 93 -0.16 2.29 19.02
C HIS A 93 0.46 0.88 18.87
N LEU A 94 1.62 0.67 19.50
CA LEU A 94 2.30 -0.62 19.56
C LEU A 94 1.85 -1.39 20.81
N PHE A 95 1.27 -2.56 20.60
CA PHE A 95 0.81 -3.45 21.66
C PHE A 95 1.68 -4.70 21.75
N ARG A 96 1.79 -5.25 22.97
CA ARG A 96 2.48 -6.50 23.25
C ARG A 96 1.55 -7.56 23.80
N VAL A 97 1.73 -8.79 23.32
CA VAL A 97 1.08 -10.01 23.78
C VAL A 97 2.09 -10.91 24.49
N ASP A 98 1.74 -11.38 25.70
CA ASP A 98 2.49 -12.40 26.43
C ASP A 98 2.02 -13.81 26.06
N LEU A 99 2.84 -14.59 25.36
CA LEU A 99 2.50 -15.95 24.99
C LEU A 99 2.57 -16.96 26.13
N GLU A 100 3.13 -16.60 27.30
CA GLU A 100 2.99 -17.43 28.50
C GLU A 100 1.65 -17.17 29.23
N HIS A 101 1.04 -16.01 29.01
CA HIS A 101 -0.24 -15.62 29.61
C HIS A 101 -1.21 -15.07 28.55
N PRO A 102 -1.61 -15.87 27.55
CA PRO A 102 -2.38 -15.39 26.40
C PRO A 102 -3.79 -14.88 26.74
N GLU A 103 -4.31 -15.21 27.92
CA GLU A 103 -5.60 -14.71 28.43
C GLU A 103 -5.49 -13.29 29.02
N ALA A 104 -4.28 -12.78 29.25
CA ALA A 104 -4.07 -11.42 29.70
C ALA A 104 -4.35 -10.44 28.56
N ALA A 105 -4.95 -9.30 28.89
CA ALA A 105 -5.14 -8.24 27.92
C ALA A 105 -3.76 -7.79 27.36
N PRO A 106 -3.64 -7.56 26.04
CA PRO A 106 -2.44 -6.98 25.47
C PRO A 106 -2.07 -5.66 26.15
N GLN A 107 -0.78 -5.44 26.37
CA GLN A 107 -0.29 -4.20 26.96
C GLN A 107 -0.01 -3.19 25.85
N ASP A 108 -0.58 -1.99 25.96
CA ASP A 108 -0.16 -0.84 25.15
C ASP A 108 1.24 -0.39 25.61
N LEU A 109 2.24 -0.54 24.73
CA LEU A 109 3.61 -0.11 24.98
C LEU A 109 3.82 1.37 24.64
N THR A 110 2.88 1.99 23.93
CA THR A 110 2.98 3.39 23.49
C THR A 110 1.64 4.09 23.71
N PRO A 111 1.23 4.34 24.97
CA PRO A 111 -0.04 5.01 25.28
C PRO A 111 0.06 6.51 24.95
N LEU A 112 0.03 6.83 23.67
CA LEU A 112 0.19 8.17 23.12
C LEU A 112 -1.10 8.98 23.24
N GLU A 113 -0.97 10.32 23.30
CA GLU A 113 -2.11 11.23 23.28
C GLU A 113 -2.73 11.30 21.86
N PRO A 114 -4.04 11.57 21.71
CA PRO A 114 -4.69 11.68 20.40
C PRO A 114 -3.97 12.64 19.45
N GLY A 115 -3.85 12.25 18.17
CA GLY A 115 -3.05 12.95 17.15
C GLY A 115 -1.57 12.56 17.14
N SER A 116 -1.16 11.65 18.02
CA SER A 116 0.18 11.05 18.04
C SER A 116 0.10 9.56 17.69
N ARG A 117 1.16 9.02 17.10
CA ARG A 117 1.20 7.67 16.55
C ARG A 117 2.63 7.12 16.47
N VAL A 118 2.69 5.81 16.40
CA VAL A 118 3.86 5.04 15.96
C VAL A 118 3.87 5.02 14.43
N PHE A 119 4.94 5.53 13.82
CA PHE A 119 5.15 5.53 12.37
C PHE A 119 5.88 4.27 11.90
N SER A 120 6.81 3.77 12.72
CA SER A 120 7.50 2.51 12.49
C SER A 120 7.86 1.87 13.83
N ALA A 121 7.90 0.55 13.83
CA ALA A 121 8.36 -0.27 14.95
C ALA A 121 9.01 -1.53 14.40
N GLU A 122 10.27 -1.78 14.75
CA GLU A 122 11.02 -2.93 14.28
C GLU A 122 11.86 -3.57 15.41
N PRO A 123 11.97 -4.91 15.47
CA PRO A 123 12.90 -5.56 16.37
C PRO A 123 14.33 -5.11 16.09
N MET A 124 15.15 -4.99 17.14
CA MET A 124 16.53 -4.57 17.00
C MET A 124 17.49 -5.74 17.30
N PRO A 125 18.05 -6.43 16.28
CA PRO A 125 18.81 -7.67 16.49
C PRO A 125 20.07 -7.51 17.35
N SER A 126 20.63 -6.30 17.42
CA SER A 126 21.79 -5.97 18.25
C SER A 126 21.47 -5.83 19.74
N ARG A 127 20.19 -5.57 20.09
CA ARG A 127 19.71 -5.47 21.47
C ARG A 127 18.47 -6.36 21.63
N PRO A 128 18.67 -7.69 21.77
CA PRO A 128 17.57 -8.64 21.86
C PRO A 128 16.55 -8.26 22.95
N GLY A 129 15.26 -8.46 22.66
CA GLY A 129 14.17 -8.09 23.56
C GLY A 129 13.77 -6.62 23.48
N THR A 130 14.30 -5.84 22.54
CA THR A 130 13.94 -4.44 22.32
C THR A 130 13.41 -4.17 20.92
N VAL A 131 12.64 -3.08 20.81
CA VAL A 131 12.10 -2.56 19.55
C VAL A 131 12.56 -1.12 19.39
N LEU A 132 13.02 -0.79 18.19
CA LEU A 132 13.23 0.59 17.76
C LEU A 132 11.90 1.11 17.22
N ALA A 133 11.41 2.21 17.78
CA ALA A 133 10.15 2.82 17.38
C ALA A 133 10.33 4.30 17.05
N THR A 134 9.82 4.72 15.89
CA THR A 134 9.72 6.13 15.51
C THR A 134 8.29 6.61 15.78
N MET A 135 8.12 7.61 16.64
CA MET A 135 6.81 8.11 17.05
C MET A 135 6.82 9.62 17.34
N ASN A 136 5.65 10.26 17.32
CA ASN A 136 5.51 11.70 17.57
C ASN A 136 4.84 12.02 18.91
N GLN A 137 5.53 11.79 20.04
CA GLN A 137 5.06 12.27 21.35
C GLN A 137 4.96 13.81 21.43
N ARG A 138 5.80 14.48 20.65
CA ARG A 138 5.75 15.93 20.44
C ARG A 138 5.08 16.15 19.09
N PRO A 139 3.97 16.90 19.03
CA PRO A 139 3.33 17.21 17.76
C PRO A 139 4.38 17.75 16.78
N ALA A 140 4.36 17.24 15.54
CA ALA A 140 5.28 17.64 14.48
C ALA A 140 6.76 17.24 14.61
N ARG A 141 7.14 16.29 15.47
CA ARG A 141 8.50 15.72 15.50
C ARG A 141 8.45 14.20 15.52
N LEU A 142 9.32 13.55 14.76
CA LEU A 142 9.46 12.10 14.69
C LEU A 142 10.69 11.70 15.52
N ASP A 143 10.47 11.40 16.79
CA ASP A 143 11.54 10.99 17.71
C ASP A 143 11.71 9.47 17.66
N MET A 144 12.93 9.00 17.92
CA MET A 144 13.27 7.58 17.95
C MET A 144 13.43 7.11 19.40
N PHE A 145 12.76 6.01 19.73
CA PHE A 145 12.76 5.43 21.06
C PHE A 145 13.17 3.96 20.99
N LEU A 146 13.86 3.52 22.04
CA LEU A 146 14.07 2.11 22.31
C LEU A 146 13.05 1.67 23.35
N ILE A 147 12.29 0.63 23.03
CA ILE A 147 11.28 0.06 23.94
C ILE A 147 11.75 -1.33 24.36
N ASP A 148 11.93 -1.53 25.67
CA ASP A 148 12.15 -2.86 26.23
C ASP A 148 10.84 -3.64 26.22
N VAL A 149 10.79 -4.71 25.42
CA VAL A 149 9.57 -5.46 25.18
C VAL A 149 9.15 -6.22 26.43
N GLY A 150 10.04 -6.59 27.35
CA GLY A 150 9.64 -7.34 28.56
C GLY A 150 9.00 -6.45 29.63
N SER A 151 9.61 -5.31 29.93
CA SER A 151 9.21 -4.37 30.97
C SER A 151 8.25 -3.29 30.49
N GLY A 152 8.28 -2.96 29.20
CA GLY A 152 7.58 -1.80 28.62
C GLY A 152 8.26 -0.46 28.89
N GLU A 153 9.50 -0.46 29.37
CA GLU A 153 10.29 0.77 29.54
C GLU A 153 10.59 1.41 28.18
N ILE A 154 10.31 2.71 28.07
CA ILE A 154 10.56 3.51 26.87
C ILE A 154 11.73 4.45 27.15
N THR A 155 12.79 4.33 26.35
CA THR A 155 13.97 5.20 26.42
C THR A 155 14.06 6.04 25.15
N LEU A 156 14.15 7.37 25.29
CA LEU A 156 14.45 8.25 24.16
C LEU A 156 15.87 7.96 23.66
N LEU A 157 16.00 7.53 22.41
CA LEU A 157 17.28 7.25 21.78
C LEU A 157 17.76 8.47 20.97
N HIS A 158 16.87 9.06 20.17
CA HIS A 158 17.18 10.24 19.40
C HIS A 158 15.99 11.20 19.34
N GLU A 159 16.28 12.48 19.57
CA GLU A 159 15.32 13.55 19.45
C GLU A 159 15.48 14.26 18.09
N GLN A 160 14.42 14.33 17.29
CA GLN A 160 14.42 15.12 16.07
C GLN A 160 14.37 16.61 16.42
N THR A 161 15.38 17.34 15.96
CA THR A 161 15.54 18.78 16.24
C THR A 161 14.88 19.64 15.15
N GLU A 162 14.90 19.17 13.91
CA GLU A 162 14.45 19.91 12.73
C GLU A 162 13.60 19.00 11.82
N ALA A 163 12.53 19.55 11.24
CA ALA A 163 11.71 18.83 10.27
C ALA A 163 12.47 18.60 8.96
N GLY A 164 12.27 17.45 8.33
CA GLY A 164 12.99 17.06 7.12
C GLY A 164 14.43 16.62 7.40
N VAL A 165 14.80 16.42 8.66
CA VAL A 165 16.10 15.86 9.07
C VAL A 165 15.85 14.56 9.81
N ASP A 166 16.21 13.45 9.19
CA ASP A 166 16.00 12.12 9.76
C ASP A 166 17.35 11.45 10.01
N LEU A 167 17.48 10.89 11.21
CA LEU A 167 18.65 10.11 11.58
C LEU A 167 18.47 8.66 11.13
N LEU A 168 19.53 8.09 10.57
CA LEU A 168 19.56 6.71 10.11
C LEU A 168 20.63 5.97 10.92
N LEU A 169 20.18 4.94 11.63
CA LEU A 169 21.01 4.16 12.53
C LEU A 169 21.72 3.03 11.79
N ASP A 170 22.87 2.60 12.30
CA ASP A 170 23.43 1.30 11.94
C ASP A 170 22.72 0.16 12.67
N ARG A 171 23.20 -1.07 12.45
CA ARG A 171 22.65 -2.28 13.06
C ARG A 171 22.67 -2.25 14.59
N ASP A 172 23.62 -1.55 15.21
CA ASP A 172 23.80 -1.50 16.66
C ASP A 172 22.96 -0.40 17.33
N GLY A 173 22.18 0.33 16.52
CA GLY A 173 21.34 1.44 16.94
C GLY A 173 22.12 2.73 17.10
N GLU A 174 23.33 2.82 16.54
CA GLU A 174 24.17 4.00 16.64
C GLU A 174 23.97 4.92 15.42
N PRO A 175 24.01 6.26 15.61
CA PRO A 175 23.91 7.23 14.52
C PRO A 175 24.98 7.02 13.44
N ALA A 176 24.60 6.64 12.22
CA ALA A 176 25.55 6.37 11.13
C ALA A 176 25.38 7.31 9.94
N PHE A 177 24.14 7.70 9.63
CA PHE A 177 23.83 8.62 8.56
C PHE A 177 22.73 9.61 8.98
N VAL A 178 22.62 10.69 8.21
CA VAL A 178 21.52 11.64 8.31
C VAL A 178 21.02 11.96 6.91
N SER A 179 19.71 12.00 6.74
CA SER A 179 19.06 12.52 5.53
C SER A 179 18.45 13.88 5.81
N ARG A 180 18.62 14.82 4.87
CA ARG A 180 18.07 16.17 4.94
C ARG A 180 17.31 16.49 3.67
N VAL A 181 16.01 16.73 3.78
CA VAL A 181 15.18 17.20 2.67
C VAL A 181 15.48 18.68 2.44
N THR A 182 15.84 19.03 1.21
CA THR A 182 16.12 20.40 0.78
C THR A 182 14.84 21.10 0.32
N GLU A 183 14.91 22.41 0.15
CA GLU A 183 13.76 23.24 -0.26
C GLU A 183 13.14 22.83 -1.60
N ASP A 184 13.95 22.31 -2.53
CA ASP A 184 13.49 21.78 -3.83
C ASP A 184 12.99 20.32 -3.77
N GLY A 185 12.88 19.74 -2.57
CA GLY A 185 12.38 18.39 -2.32
C GLY A 185 13.38 17.27 -2.61
N SER A 186 14.62 17.58 -2.99
CA SER A 186 15.68 16.57 -3.01
C SER A 186 16.15 16.22 -1.59
N THR A 187 16.92 15.16 -1.44
CA THR A 187 17.44 14.70 -0.15
C THR A 187 18.96 14.65 -0.20
N GLU A 188 19.60 15.30 0.75
CA GLU A 188 21.03 15.18 1.04
C GLU A 188 21.26 14.06 2.04
N PHE A 189 22.05 13.07 1.67
CA PHE A 189 22.49 11.97 2.53
C PHE A 189 23.91 12.22 2.99
N CYS A 190 24.12 12.27 4.30
CA CYS A 190 25.44 12.46 4.90
C CYS A 190 25.79 11.28 5.81
N THR A 191 27.08 10.93 5.89
CA THR A 191 27.58 10.07 6.97
C THR A 191 27.87 10.89 8.22
N ILE A 192 27.83 10.23 9.37
CA ILE A 192 28.23 10.77 10.67
C ILE A 192 29.53 10.08 11.09
N ASP A 193 30.57 10.88 11.37
CA ASP A 193 31.79 10.40 12.02
C ASP A 193 31.48 10.03 13.49
N PRO A 194 31.77 8.80 13.93
CA PRO A 194 31.32 8.31 15.23
C PRO A 194 32.04 9.00 16.40
N ASP A 195 33.27 9.49 16.21
CA ASP A 195 34.07 10.08 17.28
C ASP A 195 33.78 11.58 17.44
N SER A 196 33.67 12.31 16.33
CA SER A 196 33.51 13.77 16.29
C SER A 196 32.08 14.23 16.09
N GLY A 197 31.18 13.36 15.61
CA GLY A 197 29.84 13.71 15.15
C GLY A 197 29.82 14.54 13.87
N GLN A 198 30.97 14.73 13.22
CA GLN A 198 31.08 15.52 12.00
C GLN A 198 30.31 14.85 10.86
N GLN A 199 29.48 15.63 10.18
CA GLN A 199 28.72 15.16 9.02
C GLN A 199 29.48 15.40 7.72
N ARG A 200 29.46 14.43 6.82
CA ARG A 200 30.02 14.54 5.46
C ARG A 200 29.00 14.09 4.42
N LEU A 201 28.72 14.96 3.45
CA LEU A 201 27.83 14.66 2.34
C LEU A 201 28.35 13.46 1.53
N LEU A 202 27.46 12.50 1.28
CA LEU A 202 27.67 11.36 0.38
C LEU A 202 27.04 11.65 -0.98
N LEU A 203 25.76 12.02 -0.99
CA LEU A 203 24.99 12.21 -2.21
C LEU A 203 23.82 13.18 -1.96
N ARG A 204 23.44 13.91 -3.01
CA ARG A 204 22.14 14.58 -3.11
C ARG A 204 21.33 13.94 -4.23
N ALA A 205 20.10 13.50 -3.95
CA ALA A 205 19.26 12.77 -4.91
C ALA A 205 17.76 13.03 -4.68
N GLY A 206 16.91 12.55 -5.60
CA GLY A 206 15.45 12.69 -5.50
C GLY A 206 14.92 13.98 -6.11
N GLY A 207 14.00 14.65 -5.42
CA GLY A 207 13.23 15.76 -5.97
C GLY A 207 12.02 15.25 -6.76
N ALA A 208 11.55 16.02 -7.75
CA ALA A 208 10.30 15.73 -8.45
C ALA A 208 10.25 14.35 -9.14
N GLU A 209 11.38 13.74 -9.49
CA GLU A 209 11.38 12.38 -10.04
C GLU A 209 11.06 11.27 -9.02
N GLN A 210 11.21 11.56 -7.73
CA GLN A 210 10.85 10.67 -6.62
C GLN A 210 9.86 11.40 -5.70
N PRO A 211 8.59 11.53 -6.13
CA PRO A 211 7.58 12.35 -5.45
C PRO A 211 7.16 11.81 -4.07
N VAL A 212 7.52 10.57 -3.75
CA VAL A 212 7.37 9.97 -2.40
C VAL A 212 8.66 10.04 -1.59
N GLY A 213 9.64 10.82 -2.06
CA GLY A 213 10.99 10.88 -1.50
C GLY A 213 11.89 9.75 -2.00
N VAL A 214 13.19 9.89 -1.72
CA VAL A 214 14.15 8.79 -1.92
C VAL A 214 13.94 7.79 -0.79
N GLU A 215 13.48 6.58 -1.12
CA GLU A 215 13.26 5.55 -0.12
C GLU A 215 14.60 5.04 0.40
N VAL A 216 14.86 5.31 1.68
CA VAL A 216 15.95 4.68 2.42
C VAL A 216 15.51 3.28 2.81
N GLN A 217 16.15 2.27 2.23
CA GLN A 217 15.84 0.89 2.55
C GLN A 217 16.40 0.50 3.91
N ARG A 218 17.69 0.81 4.13
CA ARG A 218 18.43 0.53 5.37
C ARG A 218 19.88 0.98 5.29
N SER A 219 20.56 1.04 6.43
CA SER A 219 22.01 0.89 6.52
C SER A 219 22.43 -0.57 6.28
N THR A 220 23.63 -0.78 5.74
CA THR A 220 24.18 -2.13 5.62
C THR A 220 24.46 -2.71 7.02
N PRO A 221 24.28 -4.03 7.23
CA PRO A 221 24.50 -4.64 8.55
C PRO A 221 25.89 -4.42 9.15
N ASP A 222 26.90 -4.20 8.32
CA ASP A 222 28.28 -3.90 8.70
C ASP A 222 28.57 -2.39 8.91
N GLY A 223 27.57 -1.53 8.72
CA GLY A 223 27.69 -0.07 8.87
C GLY A 223 28.55 0.62 7.79
N THR A 224 28.94 -0.08 6.72
CA THR A 224 29.83 0.45 5.68
C THR A 224 29.11 1.16 4.54
N GLY A 225 27.78 1.13 4.49
CA GLY A 225 27.04 1.79 3.43
C GLY A 225 25.57 2.01 3.72
N LEU A 226 24.94 2.74 2.80
CA LEU A 226 23.51 3.07 2.82
C LEU A 226 22.84 2.49 1.58
N ILE A 227 21.70 1.83 1.76
CA ILE A 227 20.92 1.24 0.67
C ILE A 227 19.71 2.11 0.35
N LEU A 228 19.61 2.54 -0.91
CA LEU A 228 18.59 3.47 -1.40
C LEU A 228 17.95 2.97 -2.70
N SER A 229 16.81 3.57 -3.05
CA SER A 229 16.23 3.50 -4.39
C SER A 229 16.61 4.76 -5.20
N LEU A 230 17.31 4.61 -6.33
CA LEU A 230 17.75 5.73 -7.15
C LEU A 230 17.49 5.53 -8.65
N TYR A 231 17.13 6.62 -9.32
CA TYR A 231 17.31 6.73 -10.77
C TYR A 231 18.75 7.16 -11.04
N LEU A 232 19.56 6.27 -11.61
CA LEU A 232 20.91 6.61 -12.08
C LEU A 232 20.82 7.30 -13.46
N GLU A 233 21.65 6.91 -14.43
CA GLU A 233 21.59 7.48 -15.79
C GLU A 233 20.37 7.00 -16.61
N GLY A 234 19.61 6.02 -16.10
CA GLY A 234 18.50 5.37 -16.79
C GLY A 234 17.11 5.86 -16.36
N ASP A 235 16.08 5.24 -16.95
CA ASP A 235 14.67 5.52 -16.67
C ASP A 235 14.12 4.64 -15.54
N ASP A 236 14.71 3.46 -15.30
CA ASP A 236 14.24 2.50 -14.30
C ASP A 236 14.82 2.80 -12.92
N LEU A 237 14.00 2.67 -11.86
CA LEU A 237 14.43 2.83 -10.47
C LEU A 237 15.23 1.59 -10.04
N GLN A 238 16.41 1.79 -9.46
CA GLN A 238 17.34 0.72 -9.11
C GLN A 238 17.60 0.66 -7.61
N LEU A 239 17.94 -0.53 -7.11
CA LEU A 239 18.44 -0.70 -5.74
C LEU A 239 19.96 -0.47 -5.74
N VAL A 240 20.42 0.49 -4.95
CA VAL A 240 21.83 0.90 -4.92
C VAL A 240 22.40 0.89 -3.51
N ARG A 241 23.71 0.66 -3.41
CA ARG A 241 24.51 0.88 -2.21
C ARG A 241 25.40 2.10 -2.41
N ILE A 242 25.35 3.02 -1.46
CA ILE A 242 26.32 4.12 -1.34
C ILE A 242 27.33 3.73 -0.29
N ASP A 243 28.61 3.74 -0.65
CA ASP A 243 29.70 3.48 0.27
C ASP A 243 29.89 4.65 1.26
N ARG A 244 29.98 4.33 2.55
CA ARG A 244 30.09 5.32 3.63
C ARG A 244 31.37 6.15 3.52
N GLU A 245 32.50 5.54 3.18
CA GLU A 245 33.80 6.22 3.18
C GLU A 245 34.03 6.97 1.87
N THR A 246 33.80 6.31 0.75
CA THR A 246 34.16 6.83 -0.57
C THR A 246 33.05 7.62 -1.26
N ALA A 247 31.80 7.50 -0.77
CA ALA A 247 30.59 7.97 -1.46
C ALA A 247 30.36 7.32 -2.84
N GLU A 248 31.04 6.22 -3.15
CA GLU A 248 30.84 5.48 -4.39
C GLU A 248 29.44 4.85 -4.41
N VAL A 249 28.73 5.03 -5.52
CA VAL A 249 27.40 4.44 -5.76
C VAL A 249 27.58 3.17 -6.58
N SER A 250 27.07 2.04 -6.07
CA SER A 250 27.10 0.74 -6.73
C SER A 250 25.69 0.16 -6.84
N VAL A 251 25.39 -0.51 -7.95
CA VAL A 251 24.08 -1.15 -8.16
C VAL A 251 24.05 -2.52 -7.48
N LEU A 252 23.09 -2.73 -6.59
CA LEU A 252 22.82 -4.03 -5.98
C LEU A 252 21.85 -4.86 -6.81
N ALA A 253 20.81 -4.23 -7.36
CA ALA A 253 19.86 -4.88 -8.24
C ALA A 253 19.28 -3.88 -9.24
N ALA A 254 19.18 -4.31 -10.51
CA ALA A 254 18.51 -3.58 -11.57
C ALA A 254 17.97 -4.58 -12.59
N VAL A 255 16.72 -4.37 -13.02
CA VAL A 255 16.07 -5.22 -14.04
C VAL A 255 15.67 -4.35 -15.22
N PRO A 256 16.25 -4.54 -16.42
CA PRO A 256 15.98 -3.67 -17.56
C PRO A 256 14.49 -3.56 -17.90
N GLY A 257 13.98 -2.33 -17.99
CA GLY A 257 12.59 -2.02 -18.30
C GLY A 257 11.61 -2.22 -17.15
N ARG A 258 12.11 -2.35 -15.91
CA ARG A 258 11.31 -2.49 -14.68
C ARG A 258 11.94 -1.66 -13.58
N SER A 259 11.13 -0.82 -12.94
CA SER A 259 11.54 -0.11 -11.73
C SER A 259 11.43 -1.01 -10.50
N LEU A 260 12.29 -0.75 -9.52
CA LEU A 260 12.13 -1.24 -8.16
C LEU A 260 10.71 -0.91 -7.66
N ASP A 261 10.03 -1.89 -7.09
CA ASP A 261 8.69 -1.73 -6.55
C ASP A 261 8.78 -1.18 -5.13
N ILE A 262 8.25 0.02 -4.91
CA ILE A 262 8.34 0.78 -3.65
C ILE A 262 6.99 0.89 -2.93
N MET A 263 6.00 0.06 -3.30
CA MET A 263 4.65 0.15 -2.75
C MET A 263 4.60 -0.05 -1.23
N SER A 264 5.55 -0.78 -0.63
CA SER A 264 5.57 -1.00 0.82
C SER A 264 5.66 0.28 1.64
N VAL A 265 6.23 1.36 1.11
CA VAL A 265 6.31 2.67 1.80
C VAL A 265 4.92 3.21 2.16
N LEU A 266 3.91 2.91 1.35
CA LEU A 266 2.56 3.45 1.55
C LEU A 266 1.81 2.78 2.71
N ALA A 267 2.13 1.52 3.02
CA ALA A 267 1.58 0.77 4.15
C ALA A 267 2.50 -0.40 4.53
N PRO A 268 3.58 -0.15 5.29
CA PRO A 268 4.53 -1.18 5.70
C PRO A 268 3.85 -2.33 6.46
N GLY A 269 4.21 -3.57 6.12
CA GLY A 269 3.65 -4.78 6.73
C GLY A 269 2.26 -5.17 6.22
N VAL A 270 1.60 -4.33 5.41
CA VAL A 270 0.33 -4.63 4.74
C VAL A 270 0.53 -4.83 3.23
N LEU A 271 1.30 -3.94 2.60
CA LEU A 271 1.65 -4.07 1.18
C LEU A 271 2.91 -4.93 0.99
N PRO A 272 3.07 -5.57 -0.18
CA PRO A 272 4.22 -6.43 -0.45
C PRO A 272 5.55 -5.68 -0.27
N PRO A 273 6.56 -6.29 0.37
CA PRO A 273 7.82 -5.61 0.65
C PRO A 273 8.63 -5.35 -0.61
N THR A 274 9.34 -4.22 -0.63
CA THR A 274 10.40 -3.92 -1.62
C THR A 274 11.54 -4.93 -1.52
N LEU A 275 11.96 -5.29 -0.31
CA LEU A 275 13.10 -6.16 -0.03
C LEU A 275 12.72 -7.40 0.77
N PHE A 276 13.38 -8.51 0.45
CA PHE A 276 13.40 -9.71 1.28
C PHE A 276 14.74 -9.77 2.02
N THR A 277 14.71 -9.93 3.33
CA THR A 277 15.91 -9.87 4.16
C THR A 277 16.07 -11.12 5.01
N ASP A 278 17.32 -11.48 5.28
CA ASP A 278 17.65 -12.54 6.23
C ASP A 278 17.36 -12.07 7.64
N ARG A 279 16.56 -12.84 8.40
CA ARG A 279 16.16 -12.44 9.76
C ARG A 279 17.35 -12.26 10.71
N ALA A 280 18.35 -13.14 10.64
CA ALA A 280 19.44 -13.15 11.62
C ALA A 280 20.52 -12.10 11.33
N THR A 281 20.80 -11.85 10.05
CA THR A 281 21.88 -10.99 9.61
C THR A 281 21.41 -9.64 9.12
N GLY A 282 20.17 -9.54 8.63
CA GLY A 282 19.68 -8.37 7.92
C GLY A 282 20.22 -8.25 6.50
N GLU A 283 20.93 -9.25 5.96
CA GLU A 283 21.40 -9.19 4.58
C GLU A 283 20.22 -9.21 3.60
N ILE A 284 20.37 -8.52 2.47
CA ILE A 284 19.34 -8.45 1.43
C ILE A 284 19.40 -9.74 0.60
N LEU A 285 18.34 -10.53 0.66
CA LEU A 285 18.20 -11.79 -0.07
C LEU A 285 17.74 -11.55 -1.51
N ALA A 286 16.73 -10.70 -1.68
CA ALA A 286 16.13 -10.39 -2.97
C ALA A 286 15.41 -9.03 -2.95
N ALA A 287 15.12 -8.49 -4.13
CA ALA A 287 14.39 -7.24 -4.32
C ALA A 287 13.22 -7.44 -5.29
N ARG A 288 12.11 -6.74 -5.04
CA ARG A 288 10.90 -6.76 -5.87
C ARG A 288 10.96 -5.66 -6.92
N PHE A 289 10.67 -6.02 -8.16
CA PHE A 289 10.54 -5.12 -9.30
C PHE A 289 9.14 -5.23 -9.92
N THR A 290 8.66 -4.13 -10.49
CA THR A 290 7.36 -4.07 -11.16
C THR A 290 7.33 -4.86 -12.47
N GLY A 291 6.16 -4.94 -13.08
CA GLY A 291 5.96 -5.50 -14.42
C GLY A 291 4.56 -6.07 -14.60
N PRO A 292 4.26 -6.68 -15.77
CA PRO A 292 2.96 -7.32 -16.04
C PRO A 292 2.59 -8.39 -14.99
N ARG A 293 3.62 -9.01 -14.41
CA ARG A 293 3.61 -9.68 -13.12
C ARG A 293 4.85 -9.18 -12.38
N PRO A 294 4.80 -8.97 -11.05
CA PRO A 294 5.98 -8.59 -10.29
C PRO A 294 7.12 -9.59 -10.49
N HIS A 295 8.35 -9.10 -10.40
CA HIS A 295 9.56 -9.89 -10.56
C HIS A 295 10.38 -9.84 -9.27
N ILE A 296 10.88 -10.99 -8.84
CA ILE A 296 11.75 -11.08 -7.67
C ILE A 296 13.17 -11.33 -8.16
N GLU A 297 14.03 -10.35 -7.99
CA GLU A 297 15.45 -10.42 -8.34
C GLU A 297 16.26 -10.87 -7.13
N VAL A 298 16.90 -12.03 -7.24
CA VAL A 298 17.76 -12.56 -6.17
C VAL A 298 19.06 -11.76 -6.13
N VAL A 299 19.36 -11.19 -4.96
CA VAL A 299 20.57 -10.39 -4.71
C VAL A 299 21.65 -11.25 -4.05
N ASP A 300 21.28 -12.05 -3.05
CA ASP A 300 22.20 -12.97 -2.38
C ASP A 300 22.24 -14.33 -3.08
N PRO A 301 23.39 -14.76 -3.65
CA PRO A 301 23.51 -16.07 -4.29
C PRO A 301 23.17 -17.25 -3.37
N ARG A 302 23.32 -17.11 -2.04
CA ARG A 302 22.96 -18.14 -1.06
C ARG A 302 21.46 -18.38 -1.00
N PHE A 303 20.66 -17.37 -1.36
CA PHE A 303 19.21 -17.48 -1.40
C PHE A 303 18.69 -18.13 -2.70
N ALA A 304 19.53 -18.25 -3.73
CA ALA A 304 19.09 -18.70 -5.06
C ALA A 304 18.43 -20.09 -5.03
N GLU A 305 18.98 -21.04 -4.25
CA GLU A 305 18.40 -22.38 -4.12
C GLU A 305 17.06 -22.38 -3.38
N VAL A 306 16.96 -21.58 -2.31
CA VAL A 306 15.71 -21.40 -1.56
C VAL A 306 14.65 -20.76 -2.44
N HIS A 307 14.99 -19.67 -3.13
CA HIS A 307 14.09 -18.98 -4.03
C HIS A 307 13.59 -19.90 -5.15
N ALA A 308 14.47 -20.68 -5.79
CA ALA A 308 14.08 -21.64 -6.81
C ALA A 308 13.13 -22.72 -6.28
N ALA A 309 13.36 -23.21 -5.06
CA ALA A 309 12.48 -24.18 -4.42
C ALA A 309 11.10 -23.57 -4.09
N LEU A 310 11.06 -22.33 -3.58
CA LEU A 310 9.82 -21.60 -3.31
C LEU A 310 9.04 -21.30 -4.59
N ALA A 311 9.70 -20.81 -5.63
CA ALA A 311 9.08 -20.50 -6.92
C ALA A 311 8.49 -21.74 -7.63
N ALA A 312 8.90 -22.95 -7.23
CA ALA A 312 8.32 -24.20 -7.73
C ALA A 312 7.04 -24.64 -6.99
N LEU A 313 6.69 -23.99 -5.86
CA LEU A 313 5.52 -24.36 -5.04
C LEU A 313 4.20 -23.76 -5.55
N SER A 314 4.28 -22.64 -6.28
CA SER A 314 3.13 -21.91 -6.79
C SER A 314 3.44 -21.36 -8.18
N ASP A 315 2.43 -21.26 -9.04
CA ASP A 315 2.52 -20.51 -10.29
C ASP A 315 2.32 -19.00 -10.11
N GLY A 316 2.03 -18.56 -8.87
CA GLY A 316 2.04 -17.18 -8.41
C GLY A 316 3.43 -16.54 -8.32
N VAL A 317 3.51 -15.34 -7.75
CA VAL A 317 4.77 -14.63 -7.50
C VAL A 317 5.00 -14.55 -6.00
N LEU A 318 6.23 -14.79 -5.52
CA LEU A 318 6.55 -14.66 -4.10
C LEU A 318 6.10 -13.27 -3.58
N ASP A 319 5.29 -13.27 -2.53
CA ASP A 319 4.62 -12.08 -2.01
C ASP A 319 5.26 -11.60 -0.71
N SER A 320 5.18 -12.41 0.34
CA SER A 320 5.90 -12.20 1.60
C SER A 320 6.73 -13.41 1.97
N LEU A 321 7.75 -13.19 2.81
CA LEU A 321 8.67 -14.23 3.26
C LEU A 321 9.03 -14.01 4.72
N SER A 322 9.06 -15.08 5.50
CA SER A 322 9.54 -15.11 6.87
C SER A 322 10.37 -16.36 7.11
N SER A 323 11.46 -16.27 7.87
CA SER A 323 12.31 -17.42 8.19
C SER A 323 12.62 -17.51 9.68
N ASP A 324 12.92 -18.72 10.16
CA ASP A 324 13.60 -18.85 11.45
C ASP A 324 15.02 -18.25 11.36
N THR A 325 15.64 -17.96 12.51
CA THR A 325 16.98 -17.36 12.58
C THR A 325 18.08 -18.23 11.96
N SER A 326 17.82 -19.53 11.79
CA SER A 326 18.76 -20.44 11.12
C SER A 326 18.69 -20.38 9.58
N GLY A 327 17.66 -19.75 9.00
CA GLY A 327 17.42 -19.75 7.55
C GLY A 327 17.05 -21.14 7.01
N THR A 328 16.54 -22.04 7.85
CA THR A 328 16.22 -23.42 7.46
C THR A 328 14.73 -23.60 7.16
N ARG A 329 13.86 -22.91 7.88
CA ARG A 329 12.40 -22.99 7.74
C ARG A 329 11.88 -21.65 7.25
N TRP A 330 11.13 -21.70 6.16
CA TRP A 330 10.62 -20.54 5.46
C TRP A 330 9.11 -20.63 5.38
N VAL A 331 8.44 -19.53 5.70
CA VAL A 331 7.03 -19.32 5.43
C VAL A 331 6.95 -18.31 4.30
N ALA A 332 6.31 -18.70 3.20
CA ALA A 332 6.17 -17.89 2.00
C ALA A 332 4.68 -17.74 1.64
N THR A 333 4.26 -16.54 1.27
CA THR A 333 2.98 -16.31 0.60
C THR A 333 3.23 -16.05 -0.89
N PHE A 334 2.22 -16.33 -1.71
CA PHE A 334 2.28 -16.10 -3.15
C PHE A 334 1.12 -15.22 -3.60
N LEU A 335 1.46 -14.17 -4.33
CA LEU A 335 0.55 -13.29 -5.04
C LEU A 335 -0.01 -14.07 -6.21
N HIS A 336 -1.33 -14.09 -6.32
CA HIS A 336 -2.05 -14.68 -7.43
C HIS A 336 -3.36 -13.93 -7.63
N ASP A 337 -3.81 -13.77 -8.87
CA ASP A 337 -5.08 -13.11 -9.22
C ASP A 337 -6.36 -13.86 -8.79
N ARG A 338 -6.26 -15.14 -8.44
CA ARG A 338 -7.38 -16.04 -8.12
C ARG A 338 -7.12 -16.97 -6.94
N GLU A 339 -5.87 -17.42 -6.77
CA GLU A 339 -5.50 -18.44 -5.78
C GLU A 339 -4.32 -17.99 -4.91
N PRO A 340 -4.47 -16.97 -4.05
CA PRO A 340 -3.42 -16.64 -3.10
C PRO A 340 -3.19 -17.82 -2.14
N GLU A 341 -1.92 -18.15 -1.88
CA GLU A 341 -1.54 -19.32 -1.08
C GLU A 341 -0.41 -19.01 -0.11
N ALA A 342 -0.35 -19.78 0.98
CA ALA A 342 0.76 -19.78 1.92
C ALA A 342 1.39 -21.18 2.06
N TRP A 343 2.71 -21.22 2.15
CA TRP A 343 3.50 -22.45 2.21
C TRP A 343 4.56 -22.38 3.32
N LEU A 344 4.78 -23.53 3.97
CA LEU A 344 5.96 -23.79 4.79
C LEU A 344 6.94 -24.63 3.97
N TYR A 345 8.19 -24.19 3.92
CA TYR A 345 9.28 -24.89 3.25
C TYR A 345 10.45 -25.11 4.22
N ASN A 346 10.94 -26.35 4.29
CA ASN A 346 12.10 -26.72 5.07
C ASN A 346 13.27 -27.01 4.14
N HIS A 347 14.22 -26.09 4.07
CA HIS A 347 15.37 -26.15 3.18
C HIS A 347 16.30 -27.33 3.48
N ALA A 348 16.52 -27.64 4.77
CA ALA A 348 17.37 -28.76 5.17
C ALA A 348 16.87 -30.13 4.69
N THR A 349 15.55 -30.29 4.53
CA THR A 349 14.94 -31.56 4.10
C THR A 349 14.36 -31.54 2.69
N GLY A 350 14.28 -30.35 2.08
CA GLY A 350 13.59 -30.12 0.81
C GLY A 350 12.07 -30.32 0.86
N ARG A 351 11.48 -30.49 2.05
CA ARG A 351 10.03 -30.73 2.20
C ARG A 351 9.27 -29.42 2.24
N SER A 352 8.11 -29.39 1.59
CA SER A 352 7.15 -28.29 1.67
C SER A 352 5.77 -28.80 2.09
N ARG A 353 5.00 -27.91 2.70
CA ARG A 353 3.61 -28.13 3.11
C ARG A 353 2.82 -26.86 2.86
N ARG A 354 1.68 -26.97 2.17
CA ARG A 354 0.74 -25.84 2.05
C ARG A 354 0.14 -25.58 3.43
N LEU A 355 0.19 -24.33 3.88
CA LEU A 355 -0.36 -23.90 5.17
C LEU A 355 -1.86 -23.64 5.03
N PHE A 356 -2.24 -22.72 4.15
CA PHE A 356 -3.64 -22.37 3.93
C PHE A 356 -3.86 -21.58 2.63
N GLN A 357 -5.12 -21.53 2.24
CA GLN A 357 -5.66 -20.63 1.22
C GLN A 357 -6.59 -19.62 1.92
N PRO A 358 -6.36 -18.30 1.82
CA PRO A 358 -7.13 -17.28 2.55
C PRO A 358 -8.64 -17.36 2.30
N TYR A 359 -9.04 -17.67 1.07
CA TYR A 359 -10.43 -17.71 0.62
C TYR A 359 -10.86 -19.13 0.21
N GLN A 360 -10.61 -20.13 1.05
CA GLN A 360 -10.91 -21.55 0.79
C GLN A 360 -12.38 -21.87 0.43
N HIS A 361 -13.32 -20.97 0.72
CA HIS A 361 -14.73 -21.13 0.38
C HIS A 361 -15.07 -20.67 -1.05
N LEU A 362 -14.14 -19.99 -1.74
CA LEU A 362 -14.33 -19.56 -3.12
C LEU A 362 -13.90 -20.65 -4.08
N ASP A 363 -14.73 -20.90 -5.10
CA ASP A 363 -14.34 -21.72 -6.25
C ASP A 363 -13.54 -20.85 -7.23
N THR A 364 -12.28 -21.21 -7.40
CA THR A 364 -11.30 -20.44 -8.18
C THR A 364 -11.59 -20.50 -9.68
N ALA A 365 -12.37 -21.49 -10.13
CA ALA A 365 -12.91 -21.57 -11.48
C ALA A 365 -13.97 -20.49 -11.76
N HIS A 366 -14.53 -19.88 -10.72
CA HIS A 366 -15.49 -18.78 -10.83
C HIS A 366 -14.85 -17.39 -10.67
N LEU A 367 -13.57 -17.32 -10.28
CA LEU A 367 -12.82 -16.07 -10.22
C LEU A 367 -12.25 -15.73 -11.61
N ALA A 368 -12.35 -14.46 -11.99
CA ALA A 368 -11.89 -13.96 -13.27
C ALA A 368 -10.36 -13.80 -13.26
N PRO A 369 -9.64 -14.23 -14.32
CA PRO A 369 -8.21 -13.93 -14.45
C PRO A 369 -7.99 -12.44 -14.72
N MET A 370 -6.85 -11.94 -14.24
CA MET A 370 -6.42 -10.56 -14.45
C MET A 370 -5.40 -10.51 -15.58
N GLU A 371 -5.75 -9.87 -16.70
CA GLU A 371 -4.90 -9.80 -17.88
C GLU A 371 -4.12 -8.48 -17.92
N PRO A 372 -2.78 -8.49 -17.97
CA PRO A 372 -2.00 -7.27 -18.14
C PRO A 372 -2.24 -6.69 -19.54
N ILE A 373 -2.46 -5.38 -19.60
CA ILE A 373 -2.65 -4.64 -20.85
C ILE A 373 -1.59 -3.55 -21.03
N ARG A 374 -1.41 -3.15 -22.28
CA ARG A 374 -0.60 -2.00 -22.67
C ARG A 374 -1.32 -1.23 -23.76
N LEU A 375 -1.33 0.09 -23.63
CA LEU A 375 -1.88 1.02 -24.63
C LEU A 375 -1.00 2.25 -24.75
N LEU A 376 -1.30 3.10 -25.72
CA LEU A 376 -0.65 4.40 -25.88
C LEU A 376 -1.68 5.46 -25.55
N ALA A 377 -1.32 6.42 -24.70
CA ALA A 377 -2.05 7.67 -24.56
C ALA A 377 -2.03 8.44 -25.90
N ARG A 378 -2.93 9.40 -26.05
CA ARG A 378 -3.07 10.24 -27.25
C ARG A 378 -1.82 11.03 -27.63
N ASP A 379 -0.92 11.27 -26.67
CA ASP A 379 0.37 11.92 -26.87
C ASP A 379 1.52 10.92 -27.09
N GLY A 380 1.23 9.62 -27.12
CA GLY A 380 2.19 8.55 -27.36
C GLY A 380 2.85 7.99 -26.11
N LEU A 381 2.50 8.46 -24.90
CA LEU A 381 3.01 7.87 -23.66
C LEU A 381 2.51 6.42 -23.51
N PRO A 382 3.40 5.43 -23.28
CA PRO A 382 2.96 4.07 -22.98
C PRO A 382 2.26 4.01 -21.63
N LEU A 383 1.02 3.52 -21.63
CA LEU A 383 0.24 3.24 -20.42
C LEU A 383 0.16 1.74 -20.19
N HIS A 384 0.19 1.37 -18.92
CA HIS A 384 0.14 0.00 -18.43
C HIS A 384 -1.10 -0.18 -17.57
N GLY A 385 -1.58 -1.41 -17.43
CA GLY A 385 -2.76 -1.66 -16.60
C GLY A 385 -3.18 -3.11 -16.67
N TYR A 386 -4.41 -3.35 -16.23
CA TYR A 386 -5.00 -4.66 -16.17
C TYR A 386 -6.47 -4.64 -16.57
N LEU A 387 -6.88 -5.70 -17.26
CA LEU A 387 -8.25 -5.95 -17.64
C LEU A 387 -8.71 -7.24 -17.01
N THR A 388 -9.82 -7.19 -16.28
CA THR A 388 -10.48 -8.36 -15.74
C THR A 388 -11.87 -8.48 -16.36
N LEU A 389 -12.15 -9.64 -16.96
CA LEU A 389 -13.38 -9.89 -17.70
C LEU A 389 -14.29 -10.87 -16.97
N PRO A 390 -15.62 -10.69 -17.06
CA PRO A 390 -16.57 -11.56 -16.39
C PRO A 390 -16.48 -13.01 -16.89
N VAL A 391 -16.45 -13.97 -15.96
CA VAL A 391 -16.39 -15.40 -16.29
C VAL A 391 -17.67 -15.85 -16.99
N GLY A 392 -17.53 -16.54 -18.12
CA GLY A 392 -18.65 -17.11 -18.86
C GLY A 392 -19.51 -16.11 -19.64
N ILE A 393 -19.14 -14.82 -19.65
CA ILE A 393 -19.81 -13.78 -20.43
C ILE A 393 -18.87 -13.36 -21.58
N PRO A 394 -19.35 -13.35 -22.85
CA PRO A 394 -18.53 -12.89 -23.98
C PRO A 394 -18.08 -11.43 -23.80
N ALA A 395 -16.80 -11.15 -24.03
CA ALA A 395 -16.22 -9.81 -23.98
C ALA A 395 -16.66 -8.95 -25.19
N ARG A 396 -17.93 -8.54 -25.19
CA ARG A 396 -18.52 -7.73 -26.26
C ARG A 396 -19.52 -6.73 -25.71
N LYS A 397 -19.23 -5.43 -25.84
CA LYS A 397 -20.09 -4.32 -25.39
C LYS A 397 -20.59 -4.50 -23.95
N LEU A 398 -19.68 -4.85 -23.06
CA LEU A 398 -19.96 -4.96 -21.63
C LEU A 398 -20.07 -3.57 -21.00
N PRO A 399 -20.83 -3.42 -19.90
CA PRO A 399 -20.65 -2.25 -19.04
C PRO A 399 -19.21 -2.26 -18.51
N LEU A 400 -18.58 -1.10 -18.49
CA LEU A 400 -17.18 -0.92 -18.08
C LEU A 400 -17.14 -0.23 -16.72
N ALA A 401 -16.43 -0.82 -15.76
CA ALA A 401 -16.01 -0.16 -14.53
C ALA A 401 -14.53 0.19 -14.66
N LEU A 402 -14.23 1.48 -14.83
CA LEU A 402 -12.88 2.02 -14.74
C LEU A 402 -12.54 2.23 -13.25
N VAL A 403 -11.63 1.42 -12.72
CA VAL A 403 -11.17 1.49 -11.34
C VAL A 403 -9.82 2.22 -11.32
N VAL A 404 -9.79 3.37 -10.66
CA VAL A 404 -8.64 4.26 -10.60
C VAL A 404 -7.99 4.17 -9.22
N HIS A 405 -6.71 3.77 -9.17
CA HIS A 405 -5.98 3.65 -7.92
C HIS A 405 -5.75 5.00 -7.23
N GLY A 406 -5.58 4.96 -5.90
CA GLY A 406 -5.19 6.10 -5.08
C GLY A 406 -3.70 6.46 -5.20
N GLY A 407 -3.24 7.44 -4.44
CA GLY A 407 -1.86 7.94 -4.50
C GLY A 407 -1.81 9.46 -4.70
N PRO A 408 -1.29 9.97 -5.84
CA PRO A 408 -1.25 9.28 -7.14
C PRO A 408 -0.02 8.42 -7.41
N TRP A 409 1.05 8.56 -6.60
CA TRP A 409 2.33 7.89 -6.84
C TRP A 409 2.35 6.44 -6.31
N ALA A 410 1.32 5.70 -6.68
CA ALA A 410 1.15 4.27 -6.45
C ALA A 410 0.95 3.57 -7.79
N HIS A 411 0.72 2.26 -7.79
CA HIS A 411 0.27 1.54 -8.98
C HIS A 411 -0.60 0.34 -8.63
N ASP A 412 -1.49 -0.01 -9.56
CA ASP A 412 -2.11 -1.32 -9.61
C ASP A 412 -1.08 -2.36 -10.06
N SER A 413 -1.12 -3.54 -9.44
CA SER A 413 -0.25 -4.69 -9.73
C SER A 413 -1.07 -5.94 -9.96
N TRP A 414 -0.51 -6.94 -10.64
CA TRP A 414 -1.18 -8.22 -10.88
C TRP A 414 -1.43 -8.95 -9.56
N GLY A 415 -2.67 -9.25 -9.22
CA GLY A 415 -3.01 -9.93 -7.97
C GLY A 415 -4.50 -9.97 -7.69
N PHE A 416 -4.90 -10.71 -6.66
CA PHE A 416 -6.30 -10.84 -6.27
C PHE A 416 -6.82 -9.51 -5.71
N SER A 417 -7.94 -9.02 -6.26
CA SER A 417 -8.68 -7.88 -5.73
C SER A 417 -10.15 -8.24 -5.58
N ALA A 418 -10.64 -8.24 -4.33
CA ALA A 418 -12.03 -8.56 -4.01
C ALA A 418 -13.01 -7.63 -4.75
N GLN A 419 -12.70 -6.33 -4.85
CA GLN A 419 -13.51 -5.36 -5.58
C GLN A 419 -13.58 -5.67 -7.08
N VAL A 420 -12.44 -5.96 -7.70
CA VAL A 420 -12.36 -6.30 -9.12
C VAL A 420 -13.12 -7.60 -9.41
N GLN A 421 -12.95 -8.64 -8.59
CA GLN A 421 -13.68 -9.90 -8.71
C GLN A 421 -15.19 -9.70 -8.56
N PHE A 422 -15.61 -8.87 -7.60
CA PHE A 422 -17.02 -8.59 -7.37
C PHE A 422 -17.66 -7.85 -8.54
N LEU A 423 -16.99 -6.82 -9.08
CA LEU A 423 -17.49 -6.07 -10.23
C LEU A 423 -17.57 -6.93 -11.49
N ALA A 424 -16.57 -7.80 -11.71
CA ALA A 424 -16.58 -8.78 -12.79
C ALA A 424 -17.71 -9.81 -12.63
N ASP A 425 -17.98 -10.33 -11.42
CA ASP A 425 -19.12 -11.20 -11.13
C ASP A 425 -20.47 -10.54 -11.45
N ARG A 426 -20.56 -9.21 -11.31
CA ARG A 426 -21.74 -8.42 -11.72
C ARG A 426 -21.85 -8.19 -13.22
N GLY A 427 -20.89 -8.65 -14.01
CA GLY A 427 -20.91 -8.63 -15.47
C GLY A 427 -20.17 -7.45 -16.10
N HIS A 428 -19.38 -6.71 -15.32
CA HIS A 428 -18.60 -5.58 -15.84
C HIS A 428 -17.28 -6.07 -16.41
N ALA A 429 -16.84 -5.46 -17.52
CA ALA A 429 -15.40 -5.37 -17.77
C ALA A 429 -14.81 -4.43 -16.72
N VAL A 430 -13.74 -4.85 -16.04
CA VAL A 430 -13.07 -4.03 -15.03
C VAL A 430 -11.70 -3.64 -15.55
N LEU A 431 -11.45 -2.34 -15.64
CA LEU A 431 -10.23 -1.78 -16.21
C LEU A 431 -9.50 -0.98 -15.14
N GLN A 432 -8.25 -1.38 -14.87
CA GLN A 432 -7.30 -0.70 -14.00
C GLN A 432 -6.18 -0.13 -14.85
N VAL A 433 -5.81 1.14 -14.65
CA VAL A 433 -4.84 1.83 -15.51
C VAL A 433 -3.85 2.55 -14.63
N ASN A 434 -2.57 2.25 -14.85
CA ASN A 434 -1.45 2.99 -14.30
C ASN A 434 -1.19 4.19 -15.21
N PHE A 435 -1.98 5.25 -15.00
CA PHE A 435 -1.89 6.52 -15.69
C PHE A 435 -0.54 7.21 -15.46
N ARG A 436 -0.19 8.25 -16.23
CA ARG A 436 1.06 8.99 -16.02
C ARG A 436 1.17 9.45 -14.56
N GLY A 437 2.35 9.31 -13.96
CA GLY A 437 2.55 9.58 -12.54
C GLY A 437 2.52 8.35 -11.64
N SER A 438 1.87 7.24 -12.05
CA SER A 438 1.93 5.99 -11.30
C SER A 438 3.38 5.56 -11.06
N SER A 439 3.67 5.02 -9.88
CA SER A 439 5.02 4.52 -9.56
C SER A 439 5.34 3.26 -10.34
N GLY A 440 6.63 2.90 -10.46
CA GLY A 440 7.01 1.61 -11.03
C GLY A 440 7.15 1.53 -12.55
N TYR A 441 6.87 2.62 -13.29
CA TYR A 441 6.93 2.67 -14.77
C TYR A 441 8.02 3.60 -15.32
N GLY A 442 9.00 3.92 -14.47
CA GLY A 442 10.16 4.72 -14.82
C GLY A 442 10.00 6.22 -14.61
N ARG A 443 11.15 6.91 -14.53
CA ARG A 443 11.28 8.34 -14.24
C ARG A 443 10.46 9.21 -15.17
N ARG A 444 10.49 8.94 -16.47
CA ARG A 444 9.72 9.70 -17.47
C ARG A 444 8.21 9.57 -17.27
N HIS A 445 7.72 8.37 -16.93
CA HIS A 445 6.30 8.15 -16.65
C HIS A 445 5.86 8.91 -15.40
N THR A 446 6.67 8.89 -14.35
CA THR A 446 6.42 9.63 -13.10
C THR A 446 6.43 11.15 -13.32
N LEU A 447 7.42 11.69 -14.04
CA LEU A 447 7.53 13.14 -14.30
C LEU A 447 6.45 13.68 -15.23
N ALA A 448 5.87 12.84 -16.11
CA ALA A 448 4.83 13.24 -17.04
C ALA A 448 3.53 13.70 -16.37
N ALA A 449 3.33 13.42 -15.07
CA ALA A 449 2.17 13.89 -14.31
C ALA A 449 2.30 15.29 -13.71
N ARG A 450 3.49 15.92 -13.79
CA ARG A 450 3.74 17.20 -13.13
C ARG A 450 2.89 18.31 -13.74
N GLY A 451 1.98 18.89 -12.96
CA GLY A 451 1.02 19.91 -13.42
C GLY A 451 -0.21 19.34 -14.14
N GLU A 452 -0.37 18.02 -14.23
CA GLU A 452 -1.34 17.37 -15.13
C GLU A 452 -2.57 16.77 -14.41
N PHE A 453 -2.78 17.12 -13.14
CA PHE A 453 -4.00 16.82 -12.39
C PHE A 453 -5.22 17.43 -13.10
N ALA A 454 -6.28 16.64 -13.33
CA ALA A 454 -7.41 16.99 -14.22
C ALA A 454 -7.04 17.32 -15.69
N GLY A 455 -5.74 17.32 -16.02
CA GLY A 455 -5.18 17.48 -17.36
C GLY A 455 -4.87 16.11 -17.98
N ALA A 456 -3.61 15.91 -18.38
CA ALA A 456 -3.23 14.72 -19.12
C ALA A 456 -3.36 13.41 -18.32
N MET A 457 -3.27 13.46 -16.98
CA MET A 457 -3.59 12.30 -16.13
C MET A 457 -5.03 11.83 -16.32
N HIS A 458 -5.98 12.75 -16.51
CA HIS A 458 -7.37 12.41 -16.79
C HIS A 458 -7.55 11.89 -18.22
N THR A 459 -6.85 12.49 -19.20
CA THR A 459 -6.95 12.00 -20.58
C THR A 459 -6.39 10.60 -20.77
N ASP A 460 -5.40 10.19 -19.98
CA ASP A 460 -4.91 8.80 -19.96
C ASP A 460 -6.03 7.81 -19.62
N LEU A 461 -6.88 8.17 -18.65
CA LEU A 461 -8.03 7.37 -18.24
C LEU A 461 -9.07 7.29 -19.38
N LEU A 462 -9.33 8.40 -20.05
CA LEU A 462 -10.24 8.43 -21.21
C LEU A 462 -9.69 7.61 -22.38
N ASP A 463 -8.38 7.69 -22.64
CA ASP A 463 -7.72 6.93 -23.70
C ASP A 463 -7.78 5.42 -23.43
N ALA A 464 -7.73 5.02 -22.16
CA ALA A 464 -7.91 3.62 -21.77
C ALA A 464 -9.35 3.14 -21.93
N VAL A 465 -10.35 3.99 -21.63
CA VAL A 465 -11.76 3.71 -21.92
C VAL A 465 -11.96 3.56 -23.44
N ASP A 466 -11.44 4.49 -24.24
CA ASP A 466 -11.52 4.45 -25.70
C ASP A 466 -10.86 3.18 -26.26
N TRP A 467 -9.71 2.78 -25.71
CA TRP A 467 -9.03 1.53 -26.05
C TRP A 467 -9.91 0.29 -25.85
N ALA A 468 -10.72 0.25 -24.79
CA ALA A 468 -11.63 -0.85 -24.50
C ALA A 468 -12.86 -0.84 -25.42
N VAL A 469 -13.39 0.35 -25.72
CA VAL A 469 -14.50 0.55 -26.66
C VAL A 469 -14.10 0.16 -28.09
N ASP A 470 -12.93 0.61 -28.56
CA ASP A 470 -12.43 0.34 -29.91
C ASP A 470 -12.18 -1.16 -30.16
N ARG A 471 -11.81 -1.90 -29.11
CA ARG A 471 -11.71 -3.37 -29.14
C ARG A 471 -13.05 -4.08 -29.12
N GLY A 472 -14.14 -3.34 -28.99
CA GLY A 472 -15.50 -3.86 -28.86
C GLY A 472 -15.77 -4.51 -27.50
N ILE A 473 -14.88 -4.36 -26.52
CA ILE A 473 -15.01 -4.94 -25.18
C ILE A 473 -16.07 -4.18 -24.39
N ALA A 474 -15.97 -2.85 -24.37
CA ALA A 474 -16.85 -1.96 -23.61
C ALA A 474 -17.93 -1.32 -24.51
N ASP A 475 -19.09 -1.03 -23.92
CA ASP A 475 -20.09 -0.16 -24.52
C ASP A 475 -19.81 1.30 -24.13
N PRO A 476 -19.65 2.24 -25.09
CA PRO A 476 -19.32 3.64 -24.79
C PRO A 476 -20.39 4.35 -23.96
N ASP A 477 -21.65 3.89 -23.99
CA ASP A 477 -22.75 4.50 -23.24
C ASP A 477 -22.87 3.94 -21.81
N ARG A 478 -22.05 2.95 -21.45
CA ARG A 478 -22.16 2.19 -20.18
C ARG A 478 -20.84 2.14 -19.43
N VAL A 479 -20.23 3.32 -19.24
CA VAL A 479 -18.96 3.46 -18.53
C VAL A 479 -19.18 4.11 -17.16
N GLY A 480 -18.73 3.45 -16.10
CA GLY A 480 -18.63 4.00 -14.75
C GLY A 480 -17.18 4.23 -14.34
N ILE A 481 -16.92 5.26 -13.53
CA ILE A 481 -15.61 5.54 -12.93
C ILE A 481 -15.68 5.39 -11.42
N ILE A 482 -14.68 4.72 -10.83
CA ILE A 482 -14.63 4.39 -9.40
C ILE A 482 -13.20 4.65 -8.92
N GLY A 483 -13.03 5.28 -7.76
CA GLY A 483 -11.69 5.36 -7.17
C GLY A 483 -11.69 5.88 -5.74
N GLY A 484 -10.56 5.66 -5.07
CA GLY A 484 -10.32 6.10 -3.68
C GLY A 484 -9.19 7.11 -3.55
N SER A 485 -9.30 8.08 -2.65
CA SER A 485 -8.25 9.09 -2.41
C SER A 485 -7.98 9.90 -3.70
N TYR A 486 -6.77 9.88 -4.27
CA TYR A 486 -6.54 10.42 -5.63
C TYR A 486 -7.48 9.80 -6.68
N GLY A 487 -7.79 8.50 -6.58
CA GLY A 487 -8.77 7.87 -7.47
C GLY A 487 -10.18 8.43 -7.29
N GLY A 488 -10.53 8.87 -6.07
CA GLY A 488 -11.79 9.58 -5.79
C GLY A 488 -11.78 10.98 -6.40
N TYR A 489 -10.66 11.69 -6.31
CA TYR A 489 -10.42 12.92 -7.09
C TYR A 489 -10.59 12.67 -8.60
N ALA A 490 -10.03 11.59 -9.15
CA ALA A 490 -10.17 11.25 -10.56
C ALA A 490 -11.63 10.93 -10.94
N ALA A 491 -12.39 10.24 -10.07
CA ALA A 491 -13.82 10.02 -10.27
C ALA A 491 -14.61 11.34 -10.28
N LEU A 492 -14.32 12.25 -9.35
CA LEU A 492 -14.90 13.59 -9.31
C LEU A 492 -14.50 14.44 -10.52
N VAL A 493 -13.26 14.34 -11.00
CA VAL A 493 -12.80 14.97 -12.24
C VAL A 493 -13.59 14.42 -13.42
N GLY A 494 -13.75 13.10 -13.53
CA GLY A 494 -14.57 12.47 -14.56
C GLY A 494 -15.99 13.04 -14.59
N ALA A 495 -16.63 13.15 -13.43
CA ALA A 495 -17.97 13.70 -13.28
C ALA A 495 -18.08 15.21 -13.54
N ALA A 496 -17.03 15.99 -13.24
CA ALA A 496 -17.08 17.47 -13.33
C ALA A 496 -16.51 18.04 -14.64
N PHE A 497 -15.51 17.38 -15.22
CA PHE A 497 -14.79 17.87 -16.41
C PHE A 497 -15.23 17.18 -17.70
N THR A 498 -15.72 15.93 -17.60
CA THR A 498 -16.19 15.13 -18.74
C THR A 498 -17.46 14.35 -18.39
N PRO A 499 -18.52 15.00 -17.87
CA PRO A 499 -19.75 14.33 -17.40
C PRO A 499 -20.41 13.46 -18.48
N GLU A 500 -20.24 13.79 -19.76
CA GLU A 500 -20.77 13.04 -20.89
C GLU A 500 -20.07 11.69 -21.14
N ARG A 501 -18.90 11.48 -20.55
CA ARG A 501 -18.09 10.26 -20.73
C ARG A 501 -18.46 9.14 -19.76
N PHE A 502 -19.13 9.47 -18.66
CA PHE A 502 -19.41 8.53 -17.57
C PHE A 502 -20.90 8.54 -17.21
N ALA A 503 -21.52 7.38 -17.30
CA ALA A 503 -22.93 7.17 -16.92
C ALA A 503 -23.12 7.06 -15.40
N ALA A 504 -22.05 6.76 -14.65
CA ALA A 504 -22.03 6.70 -13.19
C ALA A 504 -20.64 7.04 -12.64
N ALA A 505 -20.57 7.58 -11.43
CA ALA A 505 -19.32 7.82 -10.74
C ALA A 505 -19.39 7.39 -9.26
N VAL A 506 -18.28 6.88 -8.74
CA VAL A 506 -18.12 6.48 -7.33
C VAL A 506 -16.86 7.13 -6.77
N ASP A 507 -17.04 8.01 -5.80
CA ASP A 507 -15.99 8.69 -5.05
C ASP A 507 -15.84 8.07 -3.65
N LEU A 508 -14.66 7.52 -3.36
CA LEU A 508 -14.31 7.02 -2.03
C LEU A 508 -13.24 7.94 -1.44
N VAL A 509 -13.54 8.63 -0.33
CA VAL A 509 -12.58 9.50 0.38
C VAL A 509 -11.77 10.44 -0.54
N GLY A 510 -12.40 10.98 -1.59
CA GLY A 510 -11.72 11.74 -2.64
C GLY A 510 -11.51 13.22 -2.34
N ILE A 511 -10.50 13.79 -2.99
CA ILE A 511 -10.15 15.20 -2.89
C ILE A 511 -11.09 15.99 -3.82
N ALA A 512 -11.84 16.96 -3.28
CA ALA A 512 -12.72 17.81 -4.06
C ALA A 512 -12.05 19.15 -4.45
N ASP A 513 -11.15 19.62 -3.60
CA ASP A 513 -10.46 20.90 -3.72
C ASP A 513 -8.96 20.75 -3.36
N LEU A 514 -8.10 20.85 -4.37
CA LEU A 514 -6.65 20.67 -4.23
C LEU A 514 -6.02 21.69 -3.28
N SER A 515 -6.48 22.95 -3.28
CA SER A 515 -5.94 23.99 -2.39
C SER A 515 -6.34 23.70 -0.95
N SER A 516 -7.62 23.38 -0.70
CA SER A 516 -8.13 22.97 0.61
C SER A 516 -7.36 21.76 1.16
N PHE A 517 -7.15 20.73 0.34
CA PHE A 517 -6.40 19.54 0.69
C PHE A 517 -4.94 19.85 1.02
N LEU A 518 -4.22 20.62 0.20
CA LEU A 518 -2.83 20.99 0.47
C LEU A 518 -2.68 21.85 1.73
N ARG A 519 -3.61 22.77 2.00
CA ARG A 519 -3.66 23.54 3.25
C ARG A 519 -3.99 22.68 4.46
N SER A 520 -4.46 21.46 4.25
CA SER A 520 -4.83 20.58 5.35
C SER A 520 -3.64 19.95 6.06
N PHE A 521 -2.51 19.81 5.35
CA PHE A 521 -1.27 19.28 5.89
C PHE A 521 -0.71 20.19 7.00
N PRO A 522 -0.24 19.62 8.12
CA PRO A 522 0.48 20.38 9.13
C PRO A 522 1.73 21.07 8.54
N PRO A 523 2.09 22.30 8.96
CA PRO A 523 3.24 23.03 8.41
C PRO A 523 4.57 22.25 8.44
N VAL A 524 4.74 21.36 9.41
CA VAL A 524 5.92 20.49 9.53
C VAL A 524 6.06 19.48 8.38
N SER A 525 4.96 19.14 7.71
CA SER A 525 4.95 18.17 6.63
C SER A 525 5.53 18.76 5.34
N ARG A 526 5.66 20.10 5.28
CA ARG A 526 6.00 20.85 4.08
C ARG A 526 7.28 20.38 3.38
N PRO A 527 8.40 20.10 4.08
CA PRO A 527 9.59 19.53 3.43
C PRO A 527 9.29 18.17 2.77
N TYR A 528 8.57 17.29 3.46
CA TYR A 528 8.28 15.93 2.98
C TYR A 528 7.32 15.87 1.80
N ILE A 529 6.50 16.90 1.59
CA ILE A 529 5.58 17.00 0.44
C ILE A 529 6.13 17.85 -0.71
N ALA A 530 7.36 18.38 -0.60
CA ALA A 530 7.93 19.29 -1.57
C ALA A 530 8.17 18.63 -2.93
N SER A 531 8.79 17.44 -2.96
CA SER A 531 9.05 16.67 -4.18
C SER A 531 7.78 16.11 -4.84
N GLY A 532 6.75 15.85 -4.04
CA GLY A 532 5.45 15.37 -4.48
C GLY A 532 4.46 16.50 -4.68
N TRP A 533 3.60 16.72 -3.69
CA TRP A 533 2.42 17.57 -3.83
C TRP A 533 2.75 19.01 -4.28
N LEU A 534 3.77 19.66 -3.70
CA LEU A 534 4.11 21.02 -4.10
C LEU A 534 4.71 21.07 -5.52
N ALA A 535 5.56 20.12 -5.89
CA ALA A 535 6.16 20.09 -7.23
C ALA A 535 5.16 19.73 -8.34
N TYR A 536 4.15 18.89 -8.03
CA TYR A 536 3.19 18.34 -9.00
C TYR A 536 1.88 19.10 -9.08
N VAL A 537 1.43 19.66 -7.95
CA VAL A 537 0.13 20.32 -7.83
C VAL A 537 0.30 21.81 -7.59
N GLY A 538 1.33 22.25 -6.87
CA GLY A 538 1.61 23.66 -6.61
C GLY A 538 1.48 24.03 -5.14
N ASP A 539 1.92 25.25 -4.83
CA ASP A 539 1.90 25.80 -3.49
C ASP A 539 0.64 26.65 -3.26
N PRO A 540 -0.21 26.32 -2.28
CA PRO A 540 -1.40 27.13 -1.99
C PRO A 540 -1.06 28.52 -1.47
N ASP A 541 0.16 28.76 -0.98
CA ASP A 541 0.56 30.09 -0.51
C ASP A 541 1.01 31.03 -1.63
N ASP A 542 1.19 30.53 -2.85
CA ASP A 542 1.41 31.33 -4.07
C ASP A 542 0.06 31.58 -4.78
N PRO A 543 -0.41 32.84 -4.90
CA PRO A 543 -1.71 33.14 -5.50
C PRO A 543 -1.90 32.67 -6.94
N ALA A 544 -0.83 32.61 -7.74
CA ALA A 544 -0.92 32.15 -9.13
C ALA A 544 -1.04 30.62 -9.18
N GLN A 545 -0.31 29.91 -8.33
CA GLN A 545 -0.40 28.45 -8.21
C GLN A 545 -1.72 28.03 -7.57
N GLU A 546 -2.22 28.77 -6.58
CA GLU A 546 -3.55 28.56 -6.01
C GLU A 546 -4.65 28.69 -7.05
N ALA A 547 -4.61 29.73 -7.89
CA ALA A 547 -5.58 29.90 -8.96
C ALA A 547 -5.55 28.72 -9.96
N ASP A 548 -4.37 28.20 -10.28
CA ASP A 548 -4.20 27.01 -11.13
C ASP A 548 -4.75 25.74 -10.47
N MET A 549 -4.45 25.52 -9.19
CA MET A 549 -5.00 24.40 -8.42
C MET A 549 -6.52 24.43 -8.37
N LEU A 550 -7.12 25.60 -8.10
CA LEU A 550 -8.56 25.77 -8.11
C LEU A 550 -9.16 25.44 -9.48
N ALA A 551 -8.50 25.81 -10.59
CA ALA A 551 -8.95 25.47 -11.94
C ALA A 551 -8.92 23.96 -12.24
N ARG A 552 -8.08 23.20 -11.53
CA ARG A 552 -7.95 21.73 -11.60
C ARG A 552 -8.73 21.00 -10.50
N SER A 553 -9.42 21.71 -9.61
CA SER A 553 -10.28 21.13 -8.57
C SER A 553 -11.68 20.80 -9.10
N PRO A 554 -12.22 19.58 -8.86
CA PRO A 554 -13.62 19.24 -9.16
C PRO A 554 -14.63 20.25 -8.62
N MET A 555 -14.39 20.79 -7.42
CA MET A 555 -15.27 21.78 -6.79
C MET A 555 -15.46 23.04 -7.65
N SER A 556 -14.49 23.44 -8.46
CA SER A 556 -14.62 24.61 -9.36
C SER A 556 -15.61 24.41 -10.50
N ARG A 557 -15.91 23.14 -10.82
CA ARG A 557 -16.85 22.72 -11.87
C ARG A 557 -17.98 21.88 -11.31
N VAL A 558 -18.25 21.99 -10.01
CA VAL A 558 -19.33 21.22 -9.35
C VAL A 558 -20.67 21.41 -10.06
N GLU A 559 -20.90 22.60 -10.66
CA GLU A 559 -22.11 22.91 -11.41
C GLU A 559 -22.31 22.05 -12.68
N ALA A 560 -21.22 21.57 -13.28
CA ALA A 560 -21.25 20.71 -14.46
C ALA A 560 -21.55 19.24 -14.13
N ILE A 561 -21.49 18.85 -12.86
CA ILE A 561 -21.78 17.47 -12.44
C ILE A 561 -23.27 17.18 -12.65
N THR A 562 -23.55 16.37 -13.66
CA THR A 562 -24.87 15.77 -13.94
C THR A 562 -24.88 14.26 -13.80
N THR A 563 -23.71 13.64 -13.72
CA THR A 563 -23.53 12.19 -13.56
C THR A 563 -24.04 11.76 -12.17
N PRO A 564 -24.86 10.69 -12.07
CA PRO A 564 -25.20 10.09 -10.78
C PRO A 564 -23.94 9.73 -10.00
N LEU A 565 -23.90 10.13 -8.72
CA LEU A 565 -22.71 10.00 -7.89
C LEU A 565 -23.02 9.24 -6.59
N LEU A 566 -22.22 8.22 -6.30
CA LEU A 566 -22.12 7.62 -4.97
C LEU A 566 -20.84 8.14 -4.31
N ILE A 567 -20.98 8.77 -3.14
CA ILE A 567 -19.86 9.19 -2.31
C ILE A 567 -19.83 8.34 -1.04
N ALA A 568 -18.67 7.80 -0.69
CA ALA A 568 -18.47 7.15 0.60
C ALA A 568 -17.24 7.72 1.32
N HIS A 569 -17.36 7.96 2.63
CA HIS A 569 -16.32 8.63 3.41
C HIS A 569 -16.29 8.11 4.86
N GLY A 570 -15.10 7.91 5.42
CA GLY A 570 -14.92 7.57 6.83
C GLY A 570 -14.84 8.82 7.71
N ALA A 571 -15.60 8.88 8.79
CA ALA A 571 -15.71 10.07 9.62
C ALA A 571 -14.40 10.48 10.32
N ASN A 572 -13.45 9.55 10.45
CA ASN A 572 -12.16 9.74 11.12
C ASN A 572 -10.98 9.82 10.14
N ASP A 573 -11.23 10.11 8.86
CA ASP A 573 -10.20 10.21 7.83
C ASP A 573 -9.17 11.31 8.18
N ALA A 574 -7.94 10.89 8.47
CA ALA A 574 -6.83 11.75 8.84
C ALA A 574 -6.07 12.33 7.63
N ARG A 575 -6.37 11.87 6.41
CA ARG A 575 -5.66 12.25 5.18
C ARG A 575 -6.48 13.21 4.33
N VAL A 576 -7.71 12.84 4.00
CA VAL A 576 -8.65 13.67 3.24
C VAL A 576 -9.81 13.98 4.17
N ARG A 577 -9.90 15.22 4.63
CA ARG A 577 -10.92 15.56 5.62
C ARG A 577 -12.33 15.42 5.03
N ARG A 578 -13.28 14.97 5.87
CA ARG A 578 -14.69 14.79 5.50
C ARG A 578 -15.32 16.00 4.83
N GLU A 579 -14.89 17.22 5.19
CA GLU A 579 -15.40 18.46 4.60
C GLU A 579 -15.28 18.49 3.07
N GLU A 580 -14.31 17.78 2.47
CA GLU A 580 -14.17 17.66 1.02
C GLU A 580 -15.41 17.00 0.40
N SER A 581 -15.85 15.87 0.93
CA SER A 581 -17.07 15.19 0.48
C SER A 581 -18.34 15.96 0.86
N ASP A 582 -18.43 16.49 2.09
CA ASP A 582 -19.62 17.20 2.57
C ASP A 582 -19.97 18.42 1.68
N ARG A 583 -18.96 19.13 1.15
CA ARG A 583 -19.14 20.26 0.22
C ARG A 583 -19.75 19.84 -1.11
N ILE A 584 -19.26 18.76 -1.71
CA ILE A 584 -19.83 18.22 -2.96
C ILE A 584 -21.27 17.77 -2.74
N VAL A 585 -21.52 16.96 -1.71
CA VAL A 585 -22.86 16.44 -1.39
C VAL A 585 -23.87 17.57 -1.21
N THR A 586 -23.51 18.60 -0.44
CA THR A 586 -24.37 19.76 -0.21
C THR A 586 -24.70 20.46 -1.53
N SER A 587 -23.69 20.75 -2.35
CA SER A 587 -23.88 21.41 -3.65
C SER A 587 -24.77 20.59 -4.60
N LEU A 588 -24.60 19.27 -4.68
CA LEU A 588 -25.43 18.41 -5.53
C LEU A 588 -26.89 18.37 -5.05
N ARG A 589 -27.12 18.24 -3.73
CA ARG A 589 -28.47 18.19 -3.15
C ARG A 589 -29.22 19.50 -3.32
N ASP A 590 -28.58 20.64 -3.11
CA ASP A 590 -29.19 21.96 -3.28
C ASP A 590 -29.67 22.21 -4.72
N ARG A 591 -29.04 21.53 -5.69
CA ARG A 591 -29.38 21.59 -7.12
C ARG A 591 -30.29 20.45 -7.59
N GLY A 592 -30.64 19.52 -6.70
CA GLY A 592 -31.46 18.35 -7.04
C GLY A 592 -30.76 17.31 -7.92
N VAL A 593 -29.43 17.30 -7.97
CA VAL A 593 -28.66 16.24 -8.64
C VAL A 593 -28.64 15.00 -7.74
N PRO A 594 -28.97 13.79 -8.25
CA PRO A 594 -28.94 12.57 -7.45
C PRO A 594 -27.54 12.29 -6.90
N VAL A 595 -27.44 12.21 -5.57
CA VAL A 595 -26.22 11.82 -4.86
C VAL A 595 -26.56 10.89 -3.71
N GLU A 596 -25.92 9.72 -3.71
CA GLU A 596 -25.90 8.81 -2.57
C GLU A 596 -24.68 9.15 -1.70
N TYR A 597 -24.87 9.28 -0.38
CA TYR A 597 -23.77 9.59 0.54
C TYR A 597 -23.73 8.60 1.69
N LEU A 598 -22.68 7.78 1.73
CA LEU A 598 -22.37 6.81 2.77
C LEU A 598 -21.26 7.37 3.68
N LEU A 599 -21.66 8.09 4.74
CA LEU A 599 -20.74 8.49 5.80
C LEU A 599 -20.71 7.41 6.90
N VAL A 600 -19.53 6.87 7.17
CA VAL A 600 -19.35 5.77 8.15
C VAL A 600 -18.56 6.27 9.36
N GLN A 601 -19.13 6.10 10.55
CA GLN A 601 -18.65 6.78 11.77
C GLN A 601 -17.41 6.14 12.40
N ASP A 602 -17.20 4.85 12.15
CA ASP A 602 -16.16 4.01 12.73
C ASP A 602 -15.08 3.63 11.69
N GLU A 603 -14.90 4.49 10.68
CA GLU A 603 -13.92 4.33 9.60
C GLU A 603 -13.15 5.63 9.35
N GLY A 604 -12.02 5.52 8.65
CA GLY A 604 -11.12 6.63 8.32
C GLY A 604 -10.81 6.70 6.82
N HIS A 605 -9.52 6.73 6.46
CA HIS A 605 -9.07 6.79 5.06
C HIS A 605 -9.16 5.43 4.32
N GLY A 606 -10.30 4.76 4.46
CA GLY A 606 -10.53 3.40 4.00
C GLY A 606 -11.56 2.70 4.89
N PHE A 607 -11.96 1.50 4.48
CA PHE A 607 -13.00 0.71 5.14
C PHE A 607 -12.38 -0.58 5.68
N GLY A 608 -12.00 -0.55 6.95
CA GLY A 608 -11.35 -1.67 7.63
C GLY A 608 -12.33 -2.72 8.17
N ASN A 609 -13.53 -2.30 8.58
CA ASN A 609 -14.50 -3.22 9.16
C ASN A 609 -15.25 -4.00 8.07
N PRO A 610 -15.27 -5.35 8.13
CA PRO A 610 -15.89 -6.17 7.10
C PRO A 610 -17.35 -5.79 6.80
N GLU A 611 -18.16 -5.48 7.80
CA GLU A 611 -19.57 -5.09 7.62
C GLU A 611 -19.73 -3.76 6.88
N ASN A 612 -18.82 -2.81 7.10
CA ASN A 612 -18.82 -1.51 6.45
C ASN A 612 -18.36 -1.65 5.00
N GLU A 613 -17.32 -2.45 4.76
CA GLU A 613 -16.85 -2.80 3.43
C GLU A 613 -17.93 -3.55 2.63
N ILE A 614 -18.58 -4.55 3.22
CA ILE A 614 -19.70 -5.27 2.60
C ILE A 614 -20.85 -4.31 2.23
N ARG A 615 -21.19 -3.37 3.12
CA ARG A 615 -22.22 -2.35 2.86
C ARG A 615 -21.83 -1.43 1.71
N LEU A 616 -20.58 -0.96 1.70
CA LEU A 616 -20.03 -0.12 0.64
C LEU A 616 -20.11 -0.84 -0.71
N GLN A 617 -19.59 -2.06 -0.80
CA GLN A 617 -19.52 -2.79 -2.06
C GLN A 617 -20.92 -3.13 -2.61
N ARG A 618 -21.89 -3.40 -1.72
CA ARG A 618 -23.31 -3.52 -2.10
C ARG A 618 -23.87 -2.23 -2.68
N ALA A 619 -23.56 -1.08 -2.07
CA ALA A 619 -23.98 0.23 -2.56
C ALA A 619 -23.37 0.49 -3.96
N ILE A 620 -22.07 0.28 -4.12
CA ILE A 620 -21.36 0.41 -5.41
C ILE A 620 -22.02 -0.47 -6.48
N ALA A 621 -22.20 -1.76 -6.21
CA ALA A 621 -22.79 -2.65 -7.20
C ALA A 621 -24.24 -2.31 -7.54
N THR A 622 -25.00 -1.78 -6.58
CA THR A 622 -26.38 -1.31 -6.81
C THR A 622 -26.38 -0.06 -7.68
N HIS A 623 -25.53 0.91 -7.36
CA HIS A 623 -25.37 2.16 -8.09
C HIS A 623 -25.00 1.91 -9.55
N LEU A 624 -23.96 1.10 -9.79
CA LEU A 624 -23.54 0.75 -11.15
C LEU A 624 -24.61 -0.05 -11.90
N ALA A 625 -25.29 -1.00 -11.24
CA ALA A 625 -26.35 -1.77 -11.89
C ALA A 625 -27.54 -0.90 -12.32
N GLN A 626 -27.84 0.18 -11.59
CA GLN A 626 -28.92 1.11 -11.94
C GLN A 626 -28.55 2.01 -13.12
N HIS A 627 -27.29 2.44 -13.19
CA HIS A 627 -26.86 3.49 -14.11
C HIS A 627 -26.09 2.97 -15.34
N LEU A 628 -25.59 1.73 -15.31
CA LEU A 628 -24.91 1.07 -16.43
C LEU A 628 -25.75 -0.07 -17.04
N ALA A 629 -27.06 -0.11 -16.78
CA ALA A 629 -27.97 -1.19 -17.17
C ALA A 629 -27.99 -1.49 -18.67
#